data_AF-A0A1Q9AS05-F1
#
_entry.id   AF-A0A1Q9AS05-F1
#
_cell.length_a   1.000
_cell.length_b   1.000
_cell.length_c   1.000
_cell.angle_alpha   90.00
_cell.angle_beta   90.00
_cell.angle_gamma   90.00
#
_symmetry.space_group_name_H-M   'P 1'
#
loop_
_entity.id
_entity.type
_entity.pdbx_description
1 polymer ?
#
loop_
_entity_poly.entity_id
_entity_poly.type
_entity_poly.pdbx_seq_one_letter_code
_entity_poly.pdbx_strand_id
1 'polypeptide(L)'
;MTSFLRFLSPAMLGLGLLSAATPSAFAAGFGPISDFMTMDVCVGADGRPVAGIPGDGACKRHRDIKPGEAPSYTLQNFASPRANCPNGPIAKVNVPVIKDGNTRIVSSTIRQPACGKPGPTGGGDDDGNQNGASIQWFDQGYGFIMGSYSPVALSTFESDRCLTNSNSSQRFFRGWVIGPAEVPALGASGYGIFPSKLKTGKAATLMGGCADRYNRALTTWSVNDVTFKSNRKLVSIVADHYAQGAPDGQTPGDAKQVERTYWTREFGLSRWEKWAREDWVHPRAKKTAPELAQALFAAGRCSAPMSQPVAFNKSMQVIPSQTTDGAYSKVILNPATGEQHTWYMTLCEDYTNAAESPDASRYSGMLAGLADDTYWK
;
A
#
# COMPACT_ATOMS: atom_id res chain seq x y z
N MET A 1 58.37 21.33 -77.41
CA MET A 1 58.02 20.12 -76.64
C MET A 1 58.09 20.47 -75.17
N THR A 2 56.96 20.84 -74.56
CA THR A 2 56.87 21.07 -73.11
C THR A 2 55.40 20.99 -72.69
N SER A 3 55.18 20.16 -71.69
CA SER A 3 53.91 19.55 -71.28
C SER A 3 53.02 20.51 -70.47
N PHE A 4 51.71 20.42 -70.73
CA PHE A 4 50.66 20.83 -69.80
C PHE A 4 50.22 19.60 -68.97
N LEU A 5 50.40 19.64 -67.65
CA LEU A 5 49.84 18.67 -66.71
C LEU A 5 48.84 19.39 -65.80
N ARG A 6 47.55 19.10 -65.99
CA ARG A 6 46.44 19.47 -65.10
C ARG A 6 46.38 18.43 -63.98
N PHE A 7 46.48 18.85 -62.73
CA PHE A 7 46.17 18.00 -61.57
C PHE A 7 44.72 18.21 -61.13
N LEU A 8 43.99 17.09 -61.01
CA LEU A 8 42.62 16.99 -60.49
C LEU A 8 42.64 16.98 -58.96
N SER A 9 41.68 17.70 -58.34
CA SER A 9 41.40 17.66 -56.90
C SER A 9 40.70 16.35 -56.51
N PRO A 10 41.01 15.74 -55.36
CA PRO A 10 40.23 14.65 -54.80
C PRO A 10 39.03 15.21 -54.01
N ALA A 11 37.83 14.78 -54.37
CA ALA A 11 36.62 14.97 -53.57
C ALA A 11 36.67 14.04 -52.35
N MET A 12 36.69 14.62 -51.13
CA MET A 12 36.48 13.85 -49.91
C MET A 12 35.00 13.46 -49.79
N LEU A 13 34.70 12.17 -49.90
CA LEU A 13 33.44 11.59 -49.40
C LEU A 13 33.51 11.53 -47.87
N GLY A 14 32.79 12.42 -47.19
CA GLY A 14 32.51 12.28 -45.76
C GLY A 14 31.39 11.27 -45.54
N LEU A 15 31.71 10.09 -45.00
CA LEU A 15 30.70 9.18 -44.46
C LEU A 15 30.16 9.77 -43.14
N GLY A 16 28.94 10.31 -43.18
CA GLY A 16 28.18 10.65 -42.00
C GLY A 16 27.73 9.38 -41.26
N LEU A 17 28.31 9.12 -40.09
CA LEU A 17 27.80 8.13 -39.15
C LEU A 17 26.48 8.64 -38.56
N LEU A 18 25.36 8.19 -39.14
CA LEU A 18 24.04 8.32 -38.53
C LEU A 18 24.00 7.43 -37.28
N SER A 19 24.21 8.03 -36.10
CA SER A 19 23.86 7.42 -34.82
C SER A 19 22.36 7.17 -34.81
N ALA A 20 21.96 5.93 -35.10
CA ALA A 20 20.61 5.46 -34.86
C ALA A 20 20.36 5.50 -33.34
N ALA A 21 19.73 6.57 -32.86
CA ALA A 21 19.17 6.60 -31.53
C ALA A 21 18.10 5.52 -31.47
N THR A 22 18.40 4.39 -30.84
CA THR A 22 17.41 3.38 -30.52
C THR A 22 16.39 4.03 -29.59
N PRO A 23 15.09 4.07 -29.95
CA PRO A 23 14.08 4.52 -29.02
C PRO A 23 14.17 3.60 -27.80
N SER A 24 14.55 4.16 -26.66
CA SER A 24 14.46 3.46 -25.39
C SER A 24 12.98 3.19 -25.18
N ALA A 25 12.57 1.94 -25.43
CA ALA A 25 11.25 1.47 -25.08
C ALA A 25 11.14 1.63 -23.56
N PHE A 26 10.45 2.68 -23.11
CA PHE A 26 10.05 2.78 -21.72
C PHE A 26 9.31 1.50 -21.39
N ALA A 27 9.79 0.78 -20.37
CA ALA A 27 9.14 -0.44 -19.92
C ALA A 27 7.66 -0.13 -19.68
N ALA A 28 6.77 -0.90 -20.28
CA ALA A 28 5.34 -0.73 -20.09
C ALA A 28 5.02 -0.84 -18.58
N GLY A 29 4.16 0.05 -18.08
CA GLY A 29 3.69 -0.01 -16.70
C GLY A 29 2.90 -1.28 -16.40
N PHE A 30 2.54 -1.47 -15.13
CA PHE A 30 1.77 -2.65 -14.70
C PHE A 30 0.26 -2.52 -14.87
N GLY A 31 -0.22 -1.40 -15.43
CA GLY A 31 -1.64 -1.13 -15.67
C GLY A 31 -2.30 -0.35 -14.53
N PRO A 32 -3.63 -0.42 -14.39
CA PRO A 32 -4.37 0.42 -13.46
C PRO A 32 -4.13 0.01 -12.00
N ILE A 33 -4.11 1.00 -11.10
CA ILE A 33 -3.94 0.78 -9.65
C ILE A 33 -5.06 -0.05 -9.02
N SER A 34 -6.24 -0.10 -9.66
CA SER A 34 -7.37 -0.92 -9.20
C SER A 34 -7.01 -2.40 -9.06
N ASP A 35 -6.15 -2.89 -9.94
CA ASP A 35 -5.63 -4.27 -10.00
C ASP A 35 -4.68 -4.56 -8.82
N PHE A 36 -4.08 -3.53 -8.21
CA PHE A 36 -3.26 -3.64 -6.99
C PHE A 36 -4.04 -3.39 -5.70
N MET A 37 -5.26 -2.87 -5.81
CA MET A 37 -6.12 -2.59 -4.66
C MET A 37 -7.13 -3.71 -4.42
N THR A 38 -7.52 -4.40 -5.47
CA THR A 38 -8.43 -5.55 -5.46
C THR A 38 -7.62 -6.84 -5.36
N MET A 39 -8.12 -7.84 -4.63
CA MET A 39 -7.51 -9.16 -4.64
C MET A 39 -7.95 -9.96 -5.86
N ASP A 40 -7.06 -10.76 -6.40
CA ASP A 40 -7.35 -11.68 -7.49
C ASP A 40 -8.09 -12.93 -6.99
N VAL A 41 -8.78 -13.60 -7.91
CA VAL A 41 -9.27 -14.97 -7.77
C VAL A 41 -8.80 -15.83 -8.93
N CYS A 42 -8.51 -17.10 -8.66
CA CYS A 42 -8.27 -18.08 -9.70
C CYS A 42 -9.54 -18.34 -10.51
N VAL A 43 -9.43 -18.54 -11.82
CA VAL A 43 -10.61 -18.73 -12.68
C VAL A 43 -10.55 -19.96 -13.57
N GLY A 44 -11.71 -20.60 -13.71
CA GLY A 44 -11.98 -21.73 -14.60
C GLY A 44 -12.05 -21.34 -16.07
N ALA A 45 -12.27 -22.33 -16.96
CA ALA A 45 -12.41 -22.12 -18.41
C ALA A 45 -13.52 -21.14 -18.77
N ASP A 46 -14.58 -21.14 -17.97
CA ASP A 46 -15.76 -20.28 -18.06
C ASP A 46 -15.58 -18.90 -17.39
N GLY A 47 -14.40 -18.61 -16.83
CA GLY A 47 -14.10 -17.34 -16.15
C GLY A 47 -14.69 -17.21 -14.75
N ARG A 48 -15.31 -18.27 -14.21
CA ARG A 48 -15.85 -18.28 -12.84
C ARG A 48 -14.73 -18.51 -11.81
N PRO A 49 -14.85 -17.93 -10.60
CA PRO A 49 -13.92 -18.20 -9.53
C PRO A 49 -13.86 -19.71 -9.21
N VAL A 50 -12.65 -20.22 -9.01
CA VAL A 50 -12.38 -21.60 -8.56
C VAL A 50 -11.44 -21.57 -7.37
N ALA A 51 -11.34 -22.69 -6.64
CA ALA A 51 -10.39 -22.84 -5.54
C ALA A 51 -8.94 -22.63 -6.03
N GLY A 52 -8.11 -22.10 -5.13
CA GLY A 52 -6.71 -21.76 -5.40
C GLY A 52 -6.37 -20.33 -5.02
N ILE A 53 -5.07 -20.07 -4.96
CA ILE A 53 -4.47 -18.79 -4.55
C ILE A 53 -3.69 -18.22 -5.75
N PRO A 54 -3.98 -16.98 -6.20
CA PRO A 54 -3.18 -16.30 -7.22
C PRO A 54 -1.69 -16.24 -6.86
N GLY A 55 -0.84 -16.46 -7.86
CA GLY A 55 0.61 -16.60 -7.68
C GLY A 55 1.09 -18.01 -7.34
N ASP A 56 0.22 -18.91 -6.88
CA ASP A 56 0.57 -20.31 -6.65
C ASP A 56 0.46 -21.13 -7.96
N GLY A 57 1.28 -22.19 -8.09
CA GLY A 57 1.41 -22.96 -9.35
C GLY A 57 0.13 -23.63 -9.86
N ALA A 58 -0.86 -23.86 -8.97
CA ALA A 58 -2.18 -24.39 -9.32
C ALA A 58 -3.08 -23.35 -10.02
N CYS A 59 -2.84 -22.05 -9.78
CA CYS A 59 -3.64 -20.96 -10.31
C CYS A 59 -3.13 -20.50 -11.68
N LYS A 60 -3.53 -21.20 -12.76
CA LYS A 60 -3.03 -20.90 -14.12
C LYS A 60 -3.63 -19.63 -14.74
N ARG A 61 -4.81 -19.24 -14.30
CA ARG A 61 -5.50 -18.00 -14.74
C ARG A 61 -6.14 -17.37 -13.53
N HIS A 62 -6.02 -16.06 -13.44
CA HIS A 62 -6.59 -15.24 -12.39
C HIS A 62 -7.06 -13.90 -12.96
N ARG A 63 -7.85 -13.18 -12.17
CA ARG A 63 -8.33 -11.82 -12.43
C ARG A 63 -8.85 -11.21 -11.13
N ASP A 64 -9.03 -9.89 -11.13
CA ASP A 64 -9.71 -9.17 -10.07
C ASP A 64 -11.03 -9.85 -9.68
N ILE A 65 -11.25 -10.00 -8.38
CA ILE A 65 -12.55 -10.42 -7.85
C ILE A 65 -13.60 -9.35 -8.17
N LYS A 66 -14.77 -9.79 -8.64
CA LYS A 66 -15.87 -8.87 -9.01
C LYS A 66 -16.76 -8.57 -7.80
N PRO A 67 -17.50 -7.45 -7.84
CA PRO A 67 -18.50 -7.18 -6.81
C PRO A 67 -19.50 -8.32 -6.65
N GLY A 68 -19.73 -8.74 -5.41
CA GLY A 68 -20.64 -9.83 -5.06
C GLY A 68 -20.06 -11.25 -5.19
N GLU A 69 -18.86 -11.43 -5.75
CA GLU A 69 -18.17 -12.72 -5.71
C GLU A 69 -17.61 -13.01 -4.31
N ALA A 70 -17.64 -14.28 -3.90
CA ALA A 70 -16.98 -14.74 -2.70
C ALA A 70 -15.51 -15.10 -3.03
N PRO A 71 -14.52 -14.60 -2.26
CA PRO A 71 -13.12 -14.96 -2.50
C PRO A 71 -12.90 -16.45 -2.20
N SER A 72 -12.02 -17.15 -2.92
CA SER A 72 -11.75 -18.57 -2.61
C SER A 72 -10.77 -18.77 -1.44
N TYR A 73 -10.14 -17.68 -0.99
CA TYR A 73 -9.12 -17.66 0.05
C TYR A 73 -9.20 -16.38 0.88
N THR A 74 -8.50 -16.38 2.01
CA THR A 74 -8.29 -15.18 2.82
C THR A 74 -6.82 -14.95 3.10
N LEU A 75 -6.49 -13.70 3.37
CA LEU A 75 -5.16 -13.24 3.73
C LEU A 75 -5.06 -13.20 5.25
N GLN A 76 -4.18 -13.97 5.85
CA GLN A 76 -4.03 -14.00 7.31
C GLN A 76 -2.74 -13.32 7.71
N ASN A 77 -2.71 -12.66 8.87
CA ASN A 77 -1.44 -12.25 9.43
C ASN A 77 -0.66 -13.44 10.00
N PHE A 78 0.65 -13.28 10.18
CA PHE A 78 1.47 -14.32 10.79
C PHE A 78 1.37 -14.31 12.32
N ALA A 79 1.21 -15.50 12.91
CA ALA A 79 1.29 -15.66 14.34
C ALA A 79 2.73 -15.45 14.86
N SER A 80 2.88 -15.20 16.16
CA SER A 80 4.21 -15.25 16.78
C SER A 80 4.79 -16.66 16.69
N PRO A 81 6.10 -16.86 16.55
CA PRO A 81 6.71 -18.19 16.62
C PRO A 81 6.41 -18.97 17.90
N ARG A 82 6.04 -18.27 18.99
CA ARG A 82 5.62 -18.88 20.26
C ARG A 82 4.12 -19.17 20.34
N ALA A 83 3.34 -18.81 19.33
CA ALA A 83 1.91 -19.09 19.30
C ALA A 83 1.67 -20.51 18.80
N ASN A 84 0.72 -21.22 19.41
CA ASN A 84 0.33 -22.58 19.02
C ASN A 84 -0.62 -22.59 17.81
N CYS A 85 -0.46 -21.66 16.87
CA CYS A 85 -1.27 -21.57 15.66
C CYS A 85 -0.42 -21.29 14.42
N PRO A 86 -0.79 -21.87 13.27
CA PRO A 86 -0.18 -21.51 12.00
C PRO A 86 -0.55 -20.08 11.57
N ASN A 87 -1.74 -19.62 11.94
CA ASN A 87 -2.29 -18.35 11.50
C ASN A 87 -2.44 -17.35 12.64
N GLY A 88 -2.26 -16.07 12.32
CA GLY A 88 -2.46 -14.98 13.25
C GLY A 88 -3.94 -14.64 13.46
N PRO A 89 -4.23 -13.71 14.38
CA PRO A 89 -5.60 -13.41 14.83
C PRO A 89 -6.40 -12.55 13.85
N ILE A 90 -5.87 -12.22 12.68
CA ILE A 90 -6.53 -11.34 11.70
C ILE A 90 -6.57 -12.03 10.35
N ALA A 91 -7.76 -12.05 9.75
CA ALA A 91 -7.96 -12.34 8.33
C ALA A 91 -8.36 -11.05 7.59
N LYS A 92 -8.02 -10.99 6.31
CA LYS A 92 -8.38 -9.91 5.39
C LYS A 92 -8.86 -10.46 4.07
N VAL A 93 -9.69 -9.65 3.44
CA VAL A 93 -10.04 -9.72 2.01
C VAL A 93 -10.07 -8.29 1.48
N ASN A 94 -9.71 -8.12 0.21
CA ASN A 94 -9.68 -6.83 -0.49
C ASN A 94 -10.62 -6.92 -1.70
N VAL A 95 -11.90 -6.58 -1.52
CA VAL A 95 -12.92 -6.83 -2.57
C VAL A 95 -13.68 -5.54 -2.90
N PRO A 96 -14.15 -5.38 -4.14
CA PRO A 96 -15.03 -4.28 -4.48
C PRO A 96 -16.43 -4.57 -3.95
N VAL A 97 -17.03 -3.57 -3.31
CA VAL A 97 -18.36 -3.61 -2.75
C VAL A 97 -19.18 -2.49 -3.41
N ILE A 98 -20.41 -2.81 -3.79
CA ILE A 98 -21.37 -1.85 -4.32
C ILE A 98 -22.42 -1.58 -3.26
N LYS A 99 -22.61 -0.31 -2.90
CA LYS A 99 -23.68 0.14 -2.02
C LYS A 99 -24.22 1.47 -2.54
N ASP A 100 -25.55 1.58 -2.65
CA ASP A 100 -26.24 2.76 -3.17
C ASP A 100 -25.69 3.27 -4.51
N GLY A 101 -25.38 2.35 -5.42
CA GLY A 101 -24.81 2.64 -6.75
C GLY A 101 -23.33 3.06 -6.76
N ASN A 102 -22.70 3.18 -5.59
CA ASN A 102 -21.29 3.53 -5.46
C ASN A 102 -20.45 2.28 -5.21
N THR A 103 -19.36 2.15 -5.95
CA THR A 103 -18.38 1.08 -5.74
C THR A 103 -17.23 1.60 -4.88
N ARG A 104 -16.77 0.82 -3.90
CA ARG A 104 -15.52 1.06 -3.16
C ARG A 104 -14.79 -0.26 -2.97
N ILE A 105 -13.47 -0.19 -2.81
CA ILE A 105 -12.67 -1.36 -2.44
C ILE A 105 -12.61 -1.40 -0.91
N VAL A 106 -13.04 -2.51 -0.33
CA VAL A 106 -13.08 -2.72 1.12
C VAL A 106 -11.99 -3.72 1.49
N SER A 107 -10.98 -3.26 2.21
CA SER A 107 -9.96 -4.12 2.82
C SER A 107 -10.33 -4.40 4.27
N SER A 108 -10.90 -5.56 4.51
CA SER A 108 -11.37 -5.93 5.84
C SER A 108 -10.22 -6.24 6.80
N THR A 109 -10.49 -6.15 8.09
CA THR A 109 -9.64 -6.58 9.20
C THR A 109 -10.56 -7.40 10.11
N ILE A 110 -10.58 -8.71 9.90
CA ILE A 110 -11.55 -9.62 10.50
C ILE A 110 -10.86 -10.40 11.59
N ARG A 111 -11.30 -10.25 12.84
CA ARG A 111 -10.72 -11.00 13.93
C ARG A 111 -11.03 -12.47 13.78
N GLN A 112 -10.00 -13.29 13.88
CA GLN A 112 -10.13 -14.72 13.96
C GLN A 112 -10.19 -15.16 15.43
N PRO A 113 -10.85 -16.29 15.71
CA PRO A 113 -10.87 -16.89 17.04
C PRO A 113 -9.46 -17.07 17.60
N ALA A 114 -9.32 -16.92 18.91
CA ALA A 114 -8.05 -17.19 19.57
C ALA A 114 -7.64 -18.66 19.36
N CYS A 115 -6.34 -18.90 19.32
CA CYS A 115 -5.76 -20.22 19.14
C CYS A 115 -6.41 -21.31 20.00
N GLY A 116 -6.82 -22.41 19.35
CA GLY A 116 -7.41 -23.57 20.01
C GLY A 116 -8.84 -23.35 20.52
N LYS A 117 -9.45 -22.19 20.25
CA LYS A 117 -10.87 -21.98 20.50
C LYS A 117 -11.67 -22.28 19.24
N PRO A 118 -12.81 -22.98 19.35
CA PRO A 118 -13.72 -23.09 18.22
C PRO A 118 -14.08 -21.68 17.75
N GLY A 119 -14.19 -21.52 16.43
CA GLY A 119 -14.78 -20.30 15.90
C GLY A 119 -16.20 -20.13 16.41
N PRO A 120 -16.74 -18.89 16.39
CA PRO A 120 -18.13 -18.67 16.73
C PRO A 120 -18.97 -19.69 15.94
N THR A 121 -19.59 -20.62 16.67
CA THR A 121 -20.44 -21.64 16.08
C THR A 121 -21.61 -20.91 15.44
N GLY A 122 -21.86 -21.17 14.15
CA GLY A 122 -22.81 -20.43 13.33
C GLY A 122 -24.09 -20.05 14.07
N GLY A 123 -24.44 -18.77 14.01
CA GLY A 123 -25.66 -18.20 14.58
C GLY A 123 -25.47 -17.32 15.82
N GLY A 124 -24.26 -17.25 16.40
CA GLY A 124 -23.95 -16.21 17.39
C GLY A 124 -23.63 -14.90 16.69
N ASP A 125 -24.19 -13.79 17.17
CA ASP A 125 -23.92 -12.42 16.74
C ASP A 125 -22.41 -12.09 16.85
N ASP A 126 -21.59 -12.55 15.90
CA ASP A 126 -20.39 -11.83 15.51
C ASP A 126 -20.89 -10.59 14.76
N ASP A 127 -21.41 -9.64 15.54
CA ASP A 127 -22.10 -8.42 15.12
C ASP A 127 -21.22 -7.47 14.29
N GLY A 128 -20.02 -7.92 13.89
CA GLY A 128 -19.05 -7.12 13.15
C GLY A 128 -18.44 -6.00 13.97
N ASN A 129 -18.87 -5.76 15.23
CA ASN A 129 -18.43 -4.63 16.05
C ASN A 129 -16.94 -4.74 16.45
N GLN A 130 -16.34 -5.92 16.30
CA GLN A 130 -14.91 -6.14 16.55
C GLN A 130 -14.05 -6.22 15.28
N ASN A 131 -14.68 -6.12 14.12
CA ASN A 131 -14.01 -6.10 12.83
C ASN A 131 -13.73 -4.65 12.39
N GLY A 132 -12.80 -4.50 11.46
CA GLY A 132 -12.42 -3.22 10.89
C GLY A 132 -12.38 -3.29 9.37
N ALA A 133 -12.18 -2.14 8.72
CA ALA A 133 -11.93 -2.08 7.29
C ALA A 133 -11.12 -0.83 6.93
N SER A 134 -10.34 -0.85 5.85
CA SER A 134 -9.97 0.38 5.14
C SER A 134 -10.81 0.50 3.88
N ILE A 135 -11.32 1.71 3.65
CA ILE A 135 -12.17 2.02 2.49
C ILE A 135 -11.34 2.78 1.50
N GLN A 136 -11.31 2.27 0.28
CA GLN A 136 -10.34 2.67 -0.71
C GLN A 136 -11.05 2.94 -2.03
N TRP A 137 -10.44 3.83 -2.80
CA TRP A 137 -10.91 4.15 -4.14
C TRP A 137 -9.78 4.68 -5.00
N PHE A 138 -10.06 4.83 -6.29
CA PHE A 138 -9.14 5.41 -7.24
C PHE A 138 -9.91 6.33 -8.20
N ASP A 139 -9.21 7.33 -8.71
CA ASP A 139 -9.67 8.17 -9.80
C ASP A 139 -8.64 8.17 -10.94
N GLN A 140 -8.80 9.03 -11.94
CA GLN A 140 -7.87 9.12 -13.08
C GLN A 140 -6.44 9.53 -12.70
N GLY A 141 -6.23 10.06 -11.49
CA GLY A 141 -4.91 10.50 -11.03
C GLY A 141 -4.25 9.50 -10.08
N TYR A 142 -4.99 8.99 -9.09
CA TYR A 142 -4.40 8.24 -7.98
C TYR A 142 -5.34 7.16 -7.43
N GLY A 143 -4.74 6.12 -6.85
CA GLY A 143 -5.39 5.26 -5.85
C GLY A 143 -5.11 5.77 -4.44
N PHE A 144 -6.09 5.66 -3.54
CA PHE A 144 -6.03 6.22 -2.20
C PHE A 144 -6.93 5.50 -1.19
N ILE A 145 -6.59 5.66 0.09
CA ILE A 145 -7.44 5.28 1.23
C ILE A 145 -8.27 6.50 1.63
N MET A 146 -9.59 6.35 1.65
CA MET A 146 -10.54 7.39 2.07
C MET A 146 -10.69 7.45 3.58
N GLY A 147 -10.52 6.31 4.23
CA GLY A 147 -10.58 6.19 5.67
C GLY A 147 -10.40 4.75 6.12
N SER A 148 -10.36 4.57 7.43
CA SER A 148 -10.34 3.27 8.06
C SER A 148 -11.29 3.24 9.24
N TYR A 149 -11.98 2.13 9.37
CA TYR A 149 -12.77 1.77 10.52
C TYR A 149 -11.99 0.74 11.33
N SER A 150 -11.87 1.01 12.63
CA SER A 150 -11.55 0.00 13.63
C SER A 150 -12.66 0.01 14.68
N PRO A 151 -12.85 -1.10 15.42
CA PRO A 151 -13.80 -1.17 16.55
C PRO A 151 -13.67 -0.04 17.57
N VAL A 152 -12.49 0.59 17.61
CA VAL A 152 -12.14 1.61 18.60
C VAL A 152 -12.40 3.03 18.07
N ALA A 153 -12.33 3.24 16.75
CA ALA A 153 -12.61 4.52 16.11
C ALA A 153 -12.74 4.38 14.59
N LEU A 154 -13.68 5.14 14.02
CA LEU A 154 -13.68 5.51 12.62
C LEU A 154 -12.70 6.66 12.40
N SER A 155 -11.89 6.53 11.35
CA SER A 155 -10.90 7.50 10.89
C SER A 155 -11.21 7.88 9.44
N THR A 156 -11.37 9.16 9.14
CA THR A 156 -11.49 9.68 7.78
C THR A 156 -10.28 10.51 7.41
N PHE A 157 -9.85 10.41 6.16
CA PHE A 157 -8.77 11.21 5.60
C PHE A 157 -9.38 12.29 4.70
N GLU A 158 -9.85 13.37 5.32
CA GLU A 158 -10.45 14.50 4.61
C GLU A 158 -9.39 15.26 3.81
N SER A 159 -9.67 15.55 2.55
CA SER A 159 -8.83 16.38 1.70
C SER A 159 -9.47 17.75 1.43
N ASP A 160 -8.71 18.62 0.76
CA ASP A 160 -9.18 19.93 0.30
C ASP A 160 -10.42 19.86 -0.62
N ARG A 161 -10.72 18.70 -1.20
CA ARG A 161 -11.96 18.43 -1.95
C ARG A 161 -13.22 18.60 -1.12
N CYS A 162 -13.13 18.58 0.21
CA CYS A 162 -14.26 18.88 1.08
C CYS A 162 -14.91 20.23 0.75
N LEU A 163 -14.11 21.25 0.38
CA LEU A 163 -14.61 22.60 0.12
C LEU A 163 -15.69 22.65 -0.97
N THR A 164 -15.63 21.72 -1.93
CA THR A 164 -16.61 21.59 -3.02
C THR A 164 -17.50 20.36 -2.90
N ASN A 165 -17.20 19.45 -1.96
CA ASN A 165 -17.88 18.16 -1.80
C ASN A 165 -18.26 17.86 -0.35
N SER A 166 -18.63 18.88 0.43
CA SER A 166 -18.86 18.75 1.88
C SER A 166 -19.90 17.69 2.26
N ASN A 167 -20.84 17.36 1.36
CA ASN A 167 -21.88 16.36 1.60
C ASN A 167 -21.69 15.04 0.82
N SER A 168 -20.52 14.82 0.22
CA SER A 168 -20.21 13.60 -0.52
C SER A 168 -18.86 13.02 -0.08
N SER A 169 -18.70 11.71 -0.18
CA SER A 169 -17.46 10.97 0.06
C SER A 169 -16.28 11.42 -0.80
N GLN A 170 -16.53 12.16 -1.89
CA GLN A 170 -15.47 12.82 -2.66
C GLN A 170 -14.61 13.77 -1.81
N ARG A 171 -15.11 14.23 -0.65
CA ARG A 171 -14.32 14.98 0.34
C ARG A 171 -13.14 14.21 0.93
N PHE A 172 -13.14 12.88 0.81
CA PHE A 172 -12.06 12.00 1.29
C PHE A 172 -11.11 11.56 0.17
N PHE A 173 -11.37 12.00 -1.08
CA PHE A 173 -10.55 11.57 -2.20
C PHE A 173 -9.15 12.14 -2.09
N ARG A 174 -8.15 11.29 -2.30
CA ARG A 174 -6.71 11.63 -2.24
C ARG A 174 -6.24 12.14 -0.86
N GLY A 175 -6.98 11.89 0.22
CA GLY A 175 -6.53 12.22 1.58
C GLY A 175 -5.35 11.37 2.05
N TRP A 176 -5.28 10.11 1.61
CA TRP A 176 -4.13 9.23 1.80
C TRP A 176 -3.83 8.50 0.50
N VAL A 177 -2.90 9.04 -0.29
CA VAL A 177 -2.52 8.46 -1.58
C VAL A 177 -1.68 7.19 -1.40
N ILE A 178 -1.90 6.22 -2.28
CA ILE A 178 -1.11 4.99 -2.39
C ILE A 178 -0.08 5.16 -3.51
N GLY A 179 -0.54 5.60 -4.68
CA GLY A 179 0.27 5.75 -5.88
C GLY A 179 -0.56 6.30 -7.04
N PRO A 180 0.07 6.52 -8.20
CA PRO A 180 -0.62 7.00 -9.41
C PRO A 180 -1.63 5.96 -9.92
N ALA A 181 -2.65 6.44 -10.64
CA ALA A 181 -3.70 5.60 -11.22
C ALA A 181 -3.16 4.58 -12.22
N GLU A 182 -2.13 4.95 -12.97
CA GLU A 182 -1.36 4.04 -13.81
C GLU A 182 -0.08 3.64 -13.10
N VAL A 183 0.04 2.36 -12.74
CA VAL A 183 1.16 1.84 -11.95
C VAL A 183 2.41 1.81 -12.84
N PRO A 184 3.48 2.53 -12.48
CA PRO A 184 4.70 2.58 -13.25
C PRO A 184 5.41 1.22 -13.30
N ALA A 185 6.40 1.10 -14.18
CA ALA A 185 7.22 -0.10 -14.29
C ALA A 185 8.04 -0.38 -13.02
N LEU A 186 8.55 -1.62 -12.91
CA LEU A 186 9.38 -2.07 -11.79
C LEU A 186 10.60 -1.15 -11.61
N GLY A 187 10.91 -0.80 -10.36
CA GLY A 187 12.01 0.10 -9.99
C GLY A 187 11.67 1.58 -10.05
N ALA A 188 10.52 1.95 -10.62
CA ALA A 188 10.07 3.34 -10.61
C ALA A 188 9.63 3.78 -9.21
N SER A 189 9.83 5.06 -8.93
CA SER A 189 9.46 5.71 -7.68
C SER A 189 8.83 7.08 -7.96
N GLY A 190 8.15 7.62 -6.96
CA GLY A 190 7.57 8.95 -7.03
C GLY A 190 7.13 9.46 -5.67
N TYR A 191 6.70 10.73 -5.64
CA TYR A 191 6.22 11.38 -4.43
C TYR A 191 5.20 12.48 -4.77
N GLY A 192 4.43 12.88 -3.77
CA GLY A 192 3.50 14.00 -3.88
C GLY A 192 3.08 14.55 -2.53
N ILE A 193 2.66 15.82 -2.53
CA ILE A 193 2.07 16.48 -1.37
C ILE A 193 0.56 16.56 -1.57
N PHE A 194 -0.17 15.99 -0.62
CA PHE A 194 -1.62 15.91 -0.66
C PHE A 194 -2.19 16.58 0.60
N PRO A 195 -3.00 17.65 0.45
CA PRO A 195 -3.71 18.24 1.57
C PRO A 195 -4.59 17.20 2.25
N SER A 196 -4.35 16.94 3.53
CA SER A 196 -5.09 15.92 4.27
C SER A 196 -5.27 16.27 5.74
N LYS A 197 -6.39 15.84 6.31
CA LYS A 197 -6.69 15.92 7.72
C LYS A 197 -7.28 14.59 8.18
N LEU A 198 -6.58 13.93 9.10
CA LEU A 198 -7.13 12.82 9.85
C LEU A 198 -8.20 13.37 10.81
N LYS A 199 -9.43 12.91 10.65
CA LYS A 199 -10.51 13.11 11.64
C LYS A 199 -10.89 11.76 12.22
N THR A 200 -10.99 11.69 13.55
CA THR A 200 -11.43 10.49 14.27
C THR A 200 -12.69 10.79 15.04
N GLY A 201 -13.69 9.90 15.01
CA GLY A 201 -14.96 10.12 15.71
C GLY A 201 -16.08 9.24 15.22
N LYS A 202 -17.33 9.53 15.61
CA LYS A 202 -18.52 8.84 15.07
C LYS A 202 -18.82 9.38 13.67
N ALA A 203 -19.20 8.55 12.72
CA ALA A 203 -19.35 8.98 11.33
C ALA A 203 -20.33 10.14 11.09
N ALA A 204 -21.47 10.15 11.79
CA ALA A 204 -22.43 11.24 11.74
C ALA A 204 -21.82 12.60 12.14
N THR A 205 -20.73 12.60 12.92
CA THR A 205 -20.00 13.81 13.34
C THR A 205 -18.85 14.17 12.40
N LEU A 206 -18.49 13.28 11.46
CA LEU A 206 -17.43 13.50 10.47
C LEU A 206 -17.97 14.09 9.16
N MET A 207 -19.28 13.97 8.91
CA MET A 207 -19.99 14.66 7.84
C MET A 207 -20.42 16.07 8.28
N GLY A 208 -20.37 17.04 7.36
CA GLY A 208 -20.59 18.47 7.64
C GLY A 208 -19.35 19.34 7.38
N GLY A 209 -19.10 20.33 8.25
CA GLY A 209 -18.05 21.35 8.06
C GLY A 209 -16.66 20.79 7.74
N CYS A 210 -15.99 21.43 6.78
CA CYS A 210 -14.62 21.09 6.39
C CYS A 210 -13.61 21.56 7.43
N ALA A 211 -12.45 20.92 7.50
CA ALA A 211 -11.36 21.44 8.31
C ALA A 211 -10.91 22.81 7.79
N ASP A 212 -10.70 23.76 8.70
CA ASP A 212 -10.19 25.10 8.36
C ASP A 212 -8.76 25.04 7.80
N ARG A 213 -8.01 23.99 8.16
CA ARG A 213 -6.62 23.79 7.74
C ARG A 213 -6.33 22.30 7.50
N TYR A 214 -5.64 22.05 6.40
CA TYR A 214 -5.13 20.74 6.03
C TYR A 214 -3.63 20.66 6.29
N ASN A 215 -3.17 19.48 6.71
CA ASN A 215 -1.75 19.19 6.73
C ASN A 215 -1.26 18.96 5.30
N ARG A 216 0.01 19.26 5.05
CA ARG A 216 0.69 18.90 3.81
C ARG A 216 1.22 17.48 3.94
N ALA A 217 0.37 16.48 3.75
CA ALA A 217 0.79 15.10 3.89
C ALA A 217 1.72 14.73 2.72
N LEU A 218 2.90 14.21 3.04
CA LEU A 218 3.82 13.68 2.04
C LEU A 218 3.51 12.21 1.83
N THR A 219 3.31 11.83 0.57
CA THR A 219 3.25 10.43 0.15
C THR A 219 4.43 10.15 -0.77
N THR A 220 5.14 9.06 -0.52
CA THR A 220 6.10 8.51 -1.47
C THR A 220 5.69 7.11 -1.86
N TRP A 221 5.96 6.70 -3.10
CA TRP A 221 5.66 5.36 -3.59
C TRP A 221 6.79 4.82 -4.44
N SER A 222 6.93 3.50 -4.47
CA SER A 222 7.87 2.81 -5.34
C SER A 222 7.32 1.44 -5.74
N VAL A 223 7.67 0.98 -6.92
CA VAL A 223 7.27 -0.34 -7.43
C VAL A 223 8.46 -1.28 -7.32
N ASN A 224 8.39 -2.29 -6.46
CA ASN A 224 9.51 -3.17 -6.17
C ASN A 224 9.08 -4.63 -6.11
N ASP A 225 10.02 -5.52 -6.38
CA ASP A 225 9.89 -6.92 -6.01
C ASP A 225 10.09 -7.05 -4.49
N VAL A 226 9.08 -7.53 -3.78
CA VAL A 226 9.14 -7.74 -2.33
C VAL A 226 9.02 -9.23 -2.03
N THR A 227 9.97 -9.75 -1.27
CA THR A 227 9.86 -11.09 -0.69
C THR A 227 9.18 -10.98 0.66
N PHE A 228 8.02 -11.60 0.77
CA PHE A 228 7.24 -11.62 2.00
C PHE A 228 7.56 -12.86 2.85
N LYS A 229 7.00 -12.92 4.05
CA LYS A 229 7.26 -13.95 5.06
C LYS A 229 6.70 -15.31 4.64
N SER A 230 5.71 -15.30 3.75
CA SER A 230 5.22 -16.48 3.03
C SER A 230 6.24 -17.04 2.03
N ASN A 231 7.41 -16.40 1.86
CA ASN A 231 8.41 -16.63 0.81
C ASN A 231 7.92 -16.32 -0.60
N ARG A 232 6.71 -15.75 -0.75
CA ARG A 232 6.23 -15.23 -2.03
C ARG A 232 7.02 -13.98 -2.40
N LYS A 233 7.52 -13.94 -3.63
CA LYS A 233 8.15 -12.77 -4.21
C LYS A 233 7.14 -12.12 -5.16
N LEU A 234 6.59 -10.97 -4.78
CA LEU A 234 5.51 -10.31 -5.51
C LEU A 234 5.90 -8.88 -5.87
N VAL A 235 5.52 -8.44 -7.07
CA VAL A 235 5.62 -7.04 -7.47
C VAL A 235 4.66 -6.23 -6.59
N SER A 236 5.20 -5.23 -5.91
CA SER A 236 4.47 -4.47 -4.90
C SER A 236 4.60 -2.97 -5.12
N ILE A 237 3.48 -2.24 -5.01
CA ILE A 237 3.53 -0.80 -4.71
C ILE A 237 3.81 -0.67 -3.23
N VAL A 238 4.91 -0.01 -2.88
CA VAL A 238 5.30 0.31 -1.51
C VAL A 238 5.10 1.80 -1.30
N ALA A 239 4.08 2.14 -0.51
CA ALA A 239 3.65 3.51 -0.29
C ALA A 239 3.89 3.94 1.17
N ASP A 240 4.65 5.00 1.37
CA ASP A 240 4.85 5.67 2.65
C ASP A 240 3.94 6.90 2.73
N HIS A 241 3.21 7.05 3.84
CA HIS A 241 2.40 8.23 4.12
C HIS A 241 2.84 8.90 5.42
N TYR A 242 3.33 10.13 5.28
CA TYR A 242 3.69 11.02 6.37
C TYR A 242 2.55 12.02 6.54
N ALA A 243 2.02 12.15 7.76
CA ALA A 243 0.96 13.11 8.05
C ALA A 243 1.37 14.59 7.82
N GLN A 244 2.67 14.84 7.64
CA GLN A 244 3.27 16.12 7.35
C GLN A 244 4.56 15.92 6.51
N GLY A 245 4.80 16.82 5.56
CA GLY A 245 6.09 17.00 4.89
C GLY A 245 6.72 18.34 5.24
N ALA A 246 7.98 18.50 4.85
CA ALA A 246 8.72 19.76 4.98
C ALA A 246 8.06 20.91 4.19
N PRO A 247 8.37 22.19 4.49
CA PRO A 247 7.82 23.34 3.78
C PRO A 247 8.06 23.34 2.27
N ASP A 248 9.11 22.70 1.77
CA ASP A 248 9.36 22.54 0.34
C ASP A 248 8.65 21.32 -0.28
N GLY A 249 8.06 20.46 0.55
CA GLY A 249 7.34 19.25 0.14
C GLY A 249 8.22 18.12 -0.38
N GLN A 250 9.54 18.19 -0.20
CA GLN A 250 10.46 17.20 -0.79
C GLN A 250 10.87 16.10 0.20
N THR A 251 10.75 16.36 1.51
CA THR A 251 11.14 15.44 2.58
C THR A 251 10.07 15.36 3.66
N PRO A 252 10.14 14.37 4.59
CA PRO A 252 9.22 14.30 5.73
C PRO A 252 9.30 15.49 6.71
N GLY A 253 10.38 16.27 6.70
CA GLY A 253 10.62 17.34 7.67
C GLY A 253 10.55 16.84 9.12
N ASP A 254 9.75 17.52 9.94
CA ASP A 254 9.58 17.19 11.37
C ASP A 254 8.71 15.95 11.65
N ALA A 255 8.23 15.25 10.62
CA ALA A 255 7.46 14.05 10.81
C ALA A 255 8.29 13.01 11.59
N LYS A 256 7.69 12.49 12.66
CA LYS A 256 8.30 11.46 13.52
C LYS A 256 7.71 10.07 13.31
N GLN A 257 6.67 9.96 12.47
CA GLN A 257 5.97 8.73 12.19
C GLN A 257 5.59 8.65 10.72
N VAL A 258 5.56 7.43 10.20
CA VAL A 258 5.09 7.12 8.85
C VAL A 258 4.41 5.76 8.88
N GLU A 259 3.31 5.65 8.14
CA GLU A 259 2.69 4.36 7.87
C GLU A 259 3.06 3.92 6.46
N ARG A 260 3.49 2.67 6.33
CA ARG A 260 3.86 2.05 5.07
C ARG A 260 2.86 0.98 4.71
N THR A 261 2.44 0.97 3.45
CA THR A 261 1.54 -0.05 2.90
C THR A 261 2.15 -0.72 1.68
N TYR A 262 1.84 -1.99 1.51
CA TYR A 262 2.28 -2.82 0.39
C TYR A 262 1.04 -3.35 -0.34
N TRP A 263 1.02 -3.14 -1.65
CA TRP A 263 -0.10 -3.49 -2.52
C TRP A 263 0.40 -4.41 -3.61
N THR A 264 -0.22 -5.57 -3.78
CA THR A 264 0.14 -6.55 -4.80
C THR A 264 -1.06 -6.83 -5.69
N ARG A 265 -0.81 -7.29 -6.91
CA ARG A 265 -1.87 -7.65 -7.85
C ARG A 265 -2.68 -8.84 -7.35
N GLU A 266 -1.96 -9.78 -6.72
CA GLU A 266 -2.54 -11.01 -6.24
C GLU A 266 -3.49 -10.75 -5.08
N PHE A 267 -3.09 -9.89 -4.13
CA PHE A 267 -3.74 -9.84 -2.81
C PHE A 267 -4.34 -8.49 -2.44
N GLY A 268 -4.14 -7.42 -3.21
CA GLY A 268 -4.48 -6.08 -2.75
C GLY A 268 -3.55 -5.61 -1.62
N LEU A 269 -4.11 -4.99 -0.56
CA LEU A 269 -3.35 -4.62 0.65
C LEU A 269 -2.77 -5.87 1.32
N SER A 270 -1.46 -6.07 1.12
CA SER A 270 -0.74 -7.29 1.48
C SER A 270 0.05 -7.16 2.78
N ARG A 271 0.47 -5.95 3.13
CA ARG A 271 1.21 -5.66 4.37
C ARG A 271 1.02 -4.19 4.76
N TRP A 272 0.90 -3.96 6.06
CA TRP A 272 0.86 -2.63 6.66
C TRP A 272 1.89 -2.54 7.77
N GLU A 273 2.53 -1.38 7.89
CA GLU A 273 3.57 -1.14 8.87
C GLU A 273 3.45 0.25 9.46
N LYS A 274 3.91 0.38 10.70
CA LYS A 274 4.15 1.66 11.34
C LYS A 274 5.63 1.83 11.63
N TRP A 275 6.18 2.94 11.18
CA TRP A 275 7.55 3.33 11.43
C TRP A 275 7.60 4.60 12.26
N ALA A 276 8.65 4.72 13.09
CA ALA A 276 8.90 5.88 13.90
C ALA A 276 10.37 6.29 13.84
N ARG A 277 10.62 7.59 13.86
CA ARG A 277 11.96 8.18 13.87
C ARG A 277 12.68 7.88 15.19
N GLU A 278 14.01 7.88 15.20
CA GLU A 278 14.85 7.52 16.35
C GLU A 278 14.55 8.35 17.60
N ASP A 279 14.10 9.59 17.43
CA ASP A 279 13.76 10.55 18.48
C ASP A 279 12.28 10.51 18.89
N TRP A 280 11.51 9.53 18.40
CA TRP A 280 10.12 9.34 18.76
C TRP A 280 9.97 8.46 20.01
N VAL A 281 9.11 8.91 20.93
CA VAL A 281 8.71 8.16 22.13
C VAL A 281 7.21 7.94 22.11
N HIS A 282 6.78 6.69 22.29
CA HIS A 282 5.38 6.33 22.27
C HIS A 282 4.60 7.03 23.40
N PRO A 283 3.56 7.83 23.09
CA PRO A 283 2.93 8.72 24.06
C PRO A 283 2.31 7.99 25.26
N ARG A 284 1.72 6.81 25.05
CA ARG A 284 1.11 5.98 26.11
C ARG A 284 2.10 5.02 26.78
N ALA A 285 2.78 4.17 26.00
CA ALA A 285 3.71 3.17 26.52
C ALA A 285 5.04 3.74 27.06
N LYS A 286 5.38 5.00 26.74
CA LYS A 286 6.65 5.65 27.10
C LYS A 286 7.91 4.92 26.65
N LYS A 287 7.79 4.05 25.65
CA LYS A 287 8.90 3.33 25.01
C LYS A 287 9.41 4.10 23.80
N THR A 288 10.72 4.02 23.58
CA THR A 288 11.40 4.57 22.41
C THR A 288 11.10 3.76 21.14
N ALA A 289 11.34 4.35 19.97
CA ALA A 289 11.18 3.65 18.70
C ALA A 289 12.07 2.38 18.57
N PRO A 290 13.37 2.40 18.94
CA PRO A 290 14.20 1.19 18.94
C PRO A 290 13.65 0.06 19.82
N GLU A 291 13.24 0.36 21.06
CA GLU A 291 12.70 -0.66 21.98
C GLU A 291 11.44 -1.35 21.44
N LEU A 292 10.55 -0.58 20.79
CA LEU A 292 9.36 -1.13 20.16
C LEU A 292 9.70 -1.98 18.94
N ALA A 293 10.68 -1.57 18.15
CA ALA A 293 11.13 -2.33 16.98
C ALA A 293 11.85 -3.62 17.35
N GLN A 294 12.64 -3.63 18.43
CA GLN A 294 13.24 -4.85 18.98
C GLN A 294 12.16 -5.83 19.46
N ALA A 295 11.13 -5.33 20.15
CA ALA A 295 10.01 -6.16 20.57
C ALA A 295 9.24 -6.75 19.37
N LEU A 296 9.03 -5.96 18.30
CA LEU A 296 8.41 -6.43 17.06
C LEU A 296 9.25 -7.50 16.37
N PHE A 297 10.55 -7.26 16.23
CA PHE A 297 11.49 -8.19 15.61
C PHE A 297 11.52 -9.52 16.38
N ALA A 298 11.65 -9.47 17.71
CA ALA A 298 11.62 -10.65 18.57
C ALA A 298 10.28 -11.41 18.50
N ALA A 299 9.17 -10.71 18.22
CA ALA A 299 7.88 -11.35 18.01
C ALA A 299 7.82 -12.15 16.70
N GLY A 300 8.73 -11.90 15.74
CA GLY A 300 8.96 -12.71 14.54
C GLY A 300 7.81 -12.72 13.52
N ARG A 301 6.88 -11.76 13.60
CA ARG A 301 5.63 -11.76 12.79
C ARG A 301 5.75 -11.03 11.45
N CYS A 302 6.76 -10.21 11.28
CA CYS A 302 6.90 -9.37 10.10
C CYS A 302 7.94 -9.94 9.13
N SER A 303 7.78 -9.59 7.85
CA SER A 303 8.82 -9.72 6.84
C SER A 303 9.97 -8.74 7.07
N ALA A 304 11.14 -9.01 6.47
CA ALA A 304 12.16 -7.97 6.36
C ALA A 304 11.64 -6.78 5.52
N PRO A 305 12.08 -5.55 5.79
CA PRO A 305 11.81 -4.42 4.92
C PRO A 305 12.55 -4.56 3.58
N MET A 306 12.30 -3.66 2.64
CA MET A 306 13.00 -3.63 1.34
C MET A 306 14.52 -3.56 1.54
N SER A 307 15.27 -4.30 0.72
CA SER A 307 16.73 -4.41 0.82
C SER A 307 17.50 -3.49 -0.14
N GLN A 308 16.81 -2.75 -1.01
CA GLN A 308 17.45 -1.85 -1.98
C GLN A 308 17.18 -0.37 -1.63
N PRO A 309 18.17 0.52 -1.81
CA PRO A 309 17.95 1.96 -1.71
C PRO A 309 16.92 2.45 -2.74
N VAL A 310 16.10 3.41 -2.32
CA VAL A 310 15.10 4.06 -3.19
C VAL A 310 15.28 5.57 -3.11
N ALA A 311 15.61 6.21 -4.23
CA ALA A 311 15.54 7.66 -4.34
C ALA A 311 14.14 8.08 -4.82
N PHE A 312 13.54 9.08 -4.17
CA PHE A 312 12.24 9.64 -4.59
C PHE A 312 12.41 10.98 -5.29
N ASN A 313 13.40 11.76 -4.87
CA ASN A 313 13.81 13.01 -5.50
C ASN A 313 15.25 13.36 -5.07
N LYS A 314 15.77 14.50 -5.52
CA LYS A 314 17.13 14.98 -5.20
C LYS A 314 17.39 15.22 -3.71
N SER A 315 16.34 15.32 -2.90
CA SER A 315 16.36 15.68 -1.49
C SER A 315 15.88 14.53 -0.59
N MET A 316 15.51 13.37 -1.14
CA MET A 316 14.99 12.25 -0.35
C MET A 316 15.38 10.90 -0.94
N GLN A 317 16.15 10.16 -0.16
CA GLN A 317 16.52 8.77 -0.41
C GLN A 317 16.24 7.93 0.84
N VAL A 318 15.66 6.75 0.64
CA VAL A 318 15.55 5.73 1.68
C VAL A 318 16.66 4.72 1.46
N ILE A 319 17.47 4.50 2.49
CA ILE A 319 18.56 3.53 2.51
C ILE A 319 18.17 2.45 3.51
N PRO A 320 18.00 1.19 3.07
CA PRO A 320 17.85 0.07 3.98
C PRO A 320 19.07 0.00 4.91
N SER A 321 18.84 -0.04 6.22
CA SER A 321 19.90 -0.40 7.15
C SER A 321 19.93 -1.92 7.31
N GLN A 322 21.12 -2.46 7.52
CA GLN A 322 21.22 -3.84 7.99
C GLN A 322 20.47 -3.96 9.31
N THR A 323 19.77 -5.08 9.49
CA THR A 323 19.15 -5.42 10.77
C THR A 323 20.26 -5.43 11.82
N THR A 324 20.32 -4.35 12.59
CA THR A 324 21.30 -4.11 13.64
C THR A 324 20.55 -4.21 14.96
N ASP A 325 21.15 -4.86 15.94
CA ASP A 325 20.59 -5.03 17.29
C ASP A 325 19.19 -5.65 17.35
N GLY A 326 18.88 -6.54 16.40
CA GLY A 326 17.60 -7.24 16.34
C GLY A 326 16.41 -6.29 16.16
N ALA A 327 16.54 -5.26 15.33
CA ALA A 327 15.44 -4.38 14.94
C ALA A 327 15.40 -4.16 13.43
N TYR A 328 14.19 -4.04 12.86
CA TYR A 328 14.04 -3.56 11.50
C TYR A 328 14.15 -2.03 11.48
N SER A 329 15.12 -1.53 10.71
CA SER A 329 15.37 -0.10 10.56
C SER A 329 15.56 0.28 9.09
N LYS A 330 15.48 1.59 8.80
CA LYS A 330 15.87 2.23 7.54
C LYS A 330 16.43 3.61 7.85
N VAL A 331 17.27 4.15 6.99
CA VAL A 331 17.71 5.56 7.04
C VAL A 331 16.96 6.35 5.97
N ILE A 332 16.45 7.51 6.32
CA ILE A 332 15.99 8.51 5.35
C ILE A 332 17.05 9.60 5.31
N LEU A 333 17.69 9.75 4.16
CA LEU A 333 18.75 10.72 3.88
C LEU A 333 18.21 11.81 2.95
N ASN A 334 18.56 13.05 3.25
CA ASN A 334 18.49 14.16 2.31
C ASN A 334 19.87 14.35 1.65
N PRO A 335 20.07 13.91 0.39
CA PRO A 335 21.38 13.99 -0.25
C PRO A 335 21.86 15.43 -0.48
N ALA A 336 20.95 16.41 -0.54
CA ALA A 336 21.30 17.80 -0.77
C ALA A 336 21.86 18.49 0.48
N THR A 337 21.44 18.07 1.69
CA THR A 337 21.86 18.69 2.96
C THR A 337 22.74 17.79 3.81
N GLY A 338 22.74 16.47 3.56
CA GLY A 338 23.38 15.47 4.42
C GLY A 338 22.59 15.13 5.68
N GLU A 339 21.42 15.74 5.89
CA GLU A 339 20.53 15.41 6.99
C GLU A 339 20.03 13.98 6.85
N GLN A 340 20.09 13.21 7.94
CA GLN A 340 19.61 11.83 7.94
C GLN A 340 18.96 11.47 9.27
N HIS A 341 17.99 10.57 9.20
CA HIS A 341 17.27 10.03 10.34
C HIS A 341 17.12 8.52 10.23
N THR A 342 17.22 7.83 11.36
CA THR A 342 17.01 6.38 11.46
C THR A 342 15.59 6.07 11.90
N TRP A 343 14.86 5.39 11.03
CA TRP A 343 13.48 5.00 11.26
C TRP A 343 13.39 3.55 11.62
N TYR A 344 12.61 3.24 12.65
CA TYR A 344 12.42 1.90 13.19
C TYR A 344 11.00 1.43 12.95
N MET A 345 10.84 0.19 12.50
CA MET A 345 9.52 -0.42 12.33
C MET A 345 8.97 -0.82 13.70
N THR A 346 7.94 -0.14 14.16
CA THR A 346 7.38 -0.30 15.51
C THR A 346 6.12 -1.16 15.55
N LEU A 347 5.42 -1.31 14.42
CA LEU A 347 4.32 -2.26 14.24
C LEU A 347 4.35 -2.80 12.81
N CYS A 348 3.86 -4.03 12.64
CA CYS A 348 3.71 -4.64 11.32
C CYS A 348 2.63 -5.70 11.35
N GLU A 349 1.86 -5.73 10.28
CA GLU A 349 0.91 -6.78 9.94
C GLU A 349 1.19 -7.20 8.50
N ASP A 350 1.77 -8.38 8.34
CA ASP A 350 2.01 -9.02 7.03
C ASP A 350 0.92 -10.05 6.79
N TYR A 351 0.07 -9.80 5.79
CA TYR A 351 -1.13 -10.59 5.51
C TYR A 351 -0.90 -11.64 4.42
N THR A 352 0.33 -11.85 3.96
CA THR A 352 0.61 -12.75 2.84
C THR A 352 0.54 -14.25 3.20
N ASN A 353 0.14 -14.58 4.43
CA ASN A 353 -0.25 -15.95 4.79
C ASN A 353 -1.65 -16.26 4.21
N ALA A 354 -1.70 -16.37 2.88
CA ALA A 354 -2.91 -16.72 2.15
C ALA A 354 -3.29 -18.18 2.40
N ALA A 355 -4.54 -18.43 2.72
CA ALA A 355 -5.09 -19.77 2.92
C ALA A 355 -6.49 -19.88 2.32
N GLU A 356 -6.78 -21.01 1.68
CA GLU A 356 -8.12 -21.32 1.17
C GLU A 356 -9.16 -21.20 2.28
N SER A 357 -10.32 -20.65 1.93
CA SER A 357 -11.38 -20.35 2.90
C SER A 357 -12.68 -21.02 2.46
N PRO A 358 -13.04 -22.18 3.04
CA PRO A 358 -14.27 -22.88 2.65
C PRO A 358 -15.56 -22.10 3.00
N ASP A 359 -15.47 -21.13 3.93
CA ASP A 359 -16.58 -20.30 4.37
C ASP A 359 -16.45 -18.84 3.88
N ALA A 360 -15.88 -18.63 2.70
CA ALA A 360 -15.66 -17.27 2.23
C ALA A 360 -16.92 -16.50 1.84
N SER A 361 -18.04 -17.21 1.61
CA SER A 361 -19.36 -16.61 1.43
C SER A 361 -19.79 -15.75 2.63
N ARG A 362 -19.28 -16.01 3.84
CA ARG A 362 -19.59 -15.17 5.01
C ARG A 362 -19.10 -13.73 4.86
N TYR A 363 -18.06 -13.50 4.05
CA TYR A 363 -17.48 -12.18 3.89
C TYR A 363 -18.33 -11.28 2.99
N SER A 364 -18.94 -11.80 1.93
CA SER A 364 -19.67 -10.96 0.96
C SER A 364 -20.84 -10.20 1.58
N GLY A 365 -21.54 -10.80 2.56
CA GLY A 365 -22.61 -10.12 3.31
C GLY A 365 -22.11 -9.12 4.34
N MET A 366 -21.03 -9.43 5.06
CA MET A 366 -20.51 -8.59 6.15
C MET A 366 -19.87 -7.30 5.65
N LEU A 367 -19.15 -7.34 4.52
CA LEU A 367 -18.28 -6.24 4.09
C LEU A 367 -19.04 -4.94 3.77
N ALA A 368 -20.27 -5.04 3.27
CA ALA A 368 -21.12 -3.87 3.05
C ALA A 368 -21.55 -3.17 4.35
N GLY A 369 -21.58 -3.91 5.47
CA GLY A 369 -21.91 -3.41 6.80
C GLY A 369 -20.71 -2.91 7.61
N LEU A 370 -19.47 -3.27 7.24
CA LEU A 370 -18.26 -2.82 7.96
C LEU A 370 -17.95 -1.34 7.78
N ALA A 371 -18.45 -0.73 6.71
CA ALA A 371 -18.13 0.63 6.32
C ALA A 371 -19.33 1.54 6.56
N ASP A 372 -19.10 2.65 7.26
CA ASP A 372 -20.13 3.66 7.46
C ASP A 372 -20.63 4.25 6.12
N ASP A 373 -21.92 4.59 6.09
CA ASP A 373 -22.61 5.27 4.98
C ASP A 373 -21.85 6.48 4.40
N THR A 374 -21.05 7.17 5.22
CA THR A 374 -20.29 8.35 4.81
C THR A 374 -19.34 8.11 3.64
N TYR A 375 -18.90 6.87 3.39
CA TYR A 375 -18.00 6.55 2.26
C TYR A 375 -18.73 6.20 0.96
N TRP A 376 -20.05 6.04 1.04
CA TRP A 376 -20.93 5.61 -0.05
C TRP A 376 -21.77 6.76 -0.61
N LYS A 377 -22.16 7.71 0.24
CA LYS A 377 -22.76 9.01 -0.13
C LYS A 377 -21.70 9.91 -0.77
#